data_AF-A0A8T3Y4K5-F1
#
_entry.id   AF-A0A8T3Y4K5-F1
#
_cell.length_a   1.000
_cell.length_b   1.000
_cell.length_c   1.000
_cell.angle_alpha   90.00
_cell.angle_beta   90.00
_cell.angle_gamma   90.00
#
_symmetry.space_group_name_H-M   'P 1'
#
loop_
_entity.id
_entity.type
_entity.pdbx_description
1 polymer ?
#
loop_
_entity_poly.entity_id
_entity_poly.type
_entity_poly.pdbx_seq_one_letter_code
_entity_poly.pdbx_strand_id
1 'polypeptide(L)'
;MASAETITTGIDQLLGLVQSEKRITVDDAAKKLHVTTPTVEDWAALLEESGLISVEYKFRNMFLTPKKLTSDEQKKQKTTIDVDKRAFEAKSTNLGTYLDKLEEQLGELKELAADVKLRSMVPEELKKLKKLEREKGAADQELIGVRQRLVGRLHVLDRHLRGDQDRIQKTFVELLEQVTNTEDIITLNHRQSERLQENEQKLLKLMTKVSGLADKRIAKIMRKKGMLVGRSKEQAQALLKRVTALRQELRQDRAEFERLVGQSVDNQQEVETMHRTILGKLGQHRAKLYGVPPTKLQRFLKGRSVIGQMTSKIGLEIQLLRTKLSELAARSKILRPEPSFEQEMLRLTRDLAALDRKRDNLEKDIAALVARLK
;
A
#
# COMPACT_ATOMS: atom_id res chain seq x y z
N MET A 1 4.82 2.54 3.29
CA MET A 1 3.68 2.46 2.35
C MET A 1 4.23 1.97 1.03
N ALA A 2 3.82 0.79 0.57
CA ALA A 2 4.15 0.35 -0.77
C ALA A 2 3.39 1.27 -1.74
N SER A 3 4.10 2.26 -2.29
CA SER A 3 3.65 2.98 -3.47
C SER A 3 3.34 1.90 -4.51
N ALA A 4 2.09 1.85 -4.97
CA ALA A 4 1.74 1.00 -6.09
C ALA A 4 2.74 1.30 -7.21
N GLU A 5 3.52 0.29 -7.62
CA GLU A 5 4.46 0.41 -8.73
C GLU A 5 3.65 0.83 -9.96
N THR A 6 3.69 2.13 -10.23
CA THR A 6 3.01 2.70 -11.38
C THR A 6 3.89 2.31 -12.55
N ILE A 7 3.39 1.39 -13.37
CA ILE A 7 4.07 0.94 -14.58
C ILE A 7 4.40 2.19 -15.39
N THR A 8 5.68 2.56 -15.44
CA THR A 8 6.17 3.74 -16.14
C THR A 8 6.52 3.35 -17.56
N THR A 9 5.95 4.06 -18.53
CA THR A 9 6.28 3.88 -19.94
C THR A 9 7.52 4.71 -20.31
N GLY A 10 8.17 4.40 -21.43
CA GLY A 10 9.33 5.18 -21.91
C GLY A 10 8.99 6.66 -22.17
N ILE A 11 7.74 6.95 -22.56
CA ILE A 11 7.24 8.31 -22.75
C ILE A 11 7.15 9.05 -21.41
N ASP A 12 6.69 8.38 -20.33
CA ASP A 12 6.63 8.97 -18.98
C ASP A 12 8.04 9.31 -18.46
N GLN A 13 9.01 8.43 -18.74
CA GLN A 13 10.41 8.65 -18.38
C GLN A 13 11.01 9.85 -19.14
N LEU A 14 10.72 9.99 -20.44
CA LEU A 14 11.14 11.16 -21.22
C LEU A 14 10.53 12.45 -20.68
N LEU A 15 9.23 12.44 -20.34
CA LEU A 15 8.57 13.61 -19.75
C LEU A 15 9.22 14.01 -18.42
N GLY A 16 9.48 13.05 -17.53
CA GLY A 16 10.18 13.28 -16.26
C GLY A 16 11.60 13.83 -16.46
N LEU A 17 12.30 13.37 -17.49
CA LEU A 17 13.63 13.86 -17.88
C LEU A 17 13.57 15.34 -18.31
N VAL A 18 12.63 15.70 -19.19
CA VAL A 18 12.46 17.07 -19.67
C VAL A 18 12.04 18.02 -18.53
N GLN A 19 11.19 17.55 -17.62
CA GLN A 19 10.78 18.34 -16.45
C GLN A 19 11.93 18.60 -15.47
N SER A 20 12.78 17.60 -15.21
CA SER A 20 13.89 17.73 -14.27
C SER A 20 15.02 18.60 -14.83
N GLU A 21 15.40 18.40 -16.09
CA GLU A 21 16.50 19.14 -16.73
C GLU A 21 16.07 20.52 -17.24
N LYS A 22 14.76 20.77 -17.36
CA LYS A 22 14.11 21.95 -17.98
C LYS A 22 14.43 22.15 -19.46
N ARG A 23 15.54 21.62 -19.95
CA ARG A 23 15.96 21.68 -21.35
C ARG A 23 16.99 20.59 -21.62
N ILE A 24 16.69 19.68 -22.54
CA ILE A 24 17.59 18.58 -22.91
C ILE A 24 17.60 18.39 -24.42
N THR A 25 18.73 17.96 -24.99
CA THR A 25 18.80 17.60 -26.41
C THR A 25 18.25 16.19 -26.62
N VAL A 26 17.75 15.91 -27.83
CA VAL A 26 17.26 14.57 -28.19
C VAL A 26 18.35 13.51 -28.03
N ASP A 27 19.59 13.82 -28.46
CA ASP A 27 20.72 12.90 -28.33
C ASP A 27 21.08 12.58 -26.87
N ASP A 28 21.03 13.59 -25.99
CA ASP A 28 21.30 13.38 -24.56
C ASP A 28 20.16 12.61 -23.88
N ALA A 29 18.91 12.86 -24.27
CA ALA A 29 17.76 12.11 -23.80
C ALA A 29 17.83 10.64 -24.25
N ALA A 30 18.19 10.38 -25.51
CA ALA A 30 18.38 9.04 -26.04
C ALA A 30 19.44 8.25 -25.27
N LYS A 31 20.58 8.88 -24.94
CA LYS A 31 21.63 8.28 -24.11
C LYS A 31 21.14 7.95 -22.69
N LYS A 32 20.40 8.86 -22.06
CA LYS A 32 19.91 8.69 -20.68
C LYS A 32 18.80 7.64 -20.57
N LEU A 33 17.96 7.51 -21.60
CA LEU A 33 16.86 6.55 -21.64
C LEU A 33 17.24 5.22 -22.28
N HIS A 34 18.47 5.08 -22.78
CA HIS A 34 18.97 3.91 -23.48
C HIS A 34 18.10 3.49 -24.69
N VAL A 35 17.63 4.48 -25.46
CA VAL A 35 16.85 4.28 -26.68
C VAL A 35 17.48 5.02 -27.86
N THR A 36 17.04 4.72 -29.09
CA THR A 36 17.59 5.37 -30.29
C THR A 36 17.06 6.80 -30.45
N THR A 37 17.84 7.70 -31.04
CA THR A 37 17.44 9.09 -31.32
C THR A 37 16.10 9.18 -32.05
N PRO A 38 15.82 8.40 -33.12
CA PRO A 38 14.51 8.43 -33.80
C PRO A 38 13.34 8.08 -32.87
N THR A 39 13.53 7.14 -31.94
CA THR A 39 12.49 6.79 -30.96
C THR A 39 12.17 7.96 -30.03
N VAL A 40 13.18 8.73 -29.62
CA VAL A 40 12.97 9.93 -28.79
C VAL A 40 12.32 11.05 -29.60
N GLU A 41 12.64 11.18 -30.90
CA GLU A 41 11.98 12.13 -31.80
C GLU A 41 10.49 11.80 -31.95
N ASP A 42 10.14 10.53 -32.16
CA ASP A 42 8.75 10.07 -32.23
C ASP A 42 8.00 10.35 -30.92
N TRP A 43 8.62 10.03 -29.77
CA TRP A 43 8.02 10.33 -28.47
C TRP A 43 7.89 11.83 -28.22
N ALA A 44 8.87 12.63 -28.64
CA ALA A 44 8.83 14.08 -28.52
C ALA A 44 7.73 14.69 -29.39
N ALA A 45 7.52 14.19 -30.61
CA ALA A 45 6.43 14.60 -31.48
C ALA A 45 5.06 14.34 -30.85
N LEU A 46 4.86 13.15 -30.25
CA LEU A 46 3.63 12.82 -29.51
C LEU A 46 3.43 13.72 -28.28
N LEU A 47 4.50 14.03 -27.55
CA LEU A 47 4.45 14.91 -26.37
C LEU A 47 4.24 16.39 -26.75
N GLU A 48 4.68 16.81 -27.94
CA GLU A 48 4.44 18.13 -28.50
C GLU A 48 3.00 18.28 -29.00
N GLU A 49 2.47 17.26 -29.68
CA GLU A 49 1.07 17.21 -30.13
C GLU A 49 0.09 17.26 -28.95
N SER A 50 0.43 16.58 -27.84
CA SER A 50 -0.33 16.67 -26.57
C SER A 50 -0.07 17.96 -25.79
N GLY A 51 0.86 18.80 -26.23
CA GLY A 51 1.16 20.09 -25.62
C GLY A 51 1.87 20.01 -24.26
N LEU A 52 2.51 18.89 -23.94
CA LEU A 52 3.25 18.71 -22.69
C LEU A 52 4.66 19.31 -22.77
N ILE A 53 5.29 19.22 -23.94
CA ILE A 53 6.60 19.78 -24.22
C ILE A 53 6.54 20.67 -25.47
N SER A 54 7.57 21.46 -25.70
CA SER A 54 7.82 22.24 -26.90
C SER A 54 9.14 21.79 -27.49
N VAL A 55 9.18 21.61 -28.81
CA VAL A 55 10.42 21.27 -29.51
C VAL A 55 11.03 22.55 -30.09
N GLU A 56 12.16 22.99 -29.53
CA GLU A 56 12.91 24.15 -29.98
C GLU A 56 14.10 23.71 -30.84
N TYR A 57 14.14 24.13 -32.10
CA TYR A 57 15.30 23.91 -32.96
C TYR A 57 16.30 25.06 -32.81
N LYS A 58 17.53 24.78 -32.37
CA LYS A 58 18.63 25.77 -32.36
C LYS A 58 19.85 25.20 -33.07
N PHE A 59 20.22 25.84 -34.17
CA PHE A 59 21.25 25.36 -35.11
C PHE A 59 20.91 23.98 -35.67
N ARG A 60 21.72 22.95 -35.35
CA ARG A 60 21.53 21.56 -35.78
C ARG A 60 20.91 20.68 -34.71
N ASN A 61 20.66 21.22 -33.52
CA ASN A 61 20.23 20.44 -32.37
C ASN A 61 18.76 20.72 -32.04
N MET A 62 18.00 19.65 -31.85
CA MET A 62 16.62 19.66 -31.37
C MET A 62 16.62 19.65 -29.84
N PHE A 63 15.99 20.65 -29.22
CA PHE A 63 15.87 20.78 -27.77
C PHE A 63 14.43 20.54 -27.33
N LEU A 64 14.27 19.73 -26.29
CA LEU A 64 13.00 19.48 -25.63
C LEU A 64 12.90 20.40 -24.42
N THR A 65 11.90 21.28 -24.40
CA THR A 65 11.61 22.18 -23.27
C THR A 65 10.19 21.95 -22.76
N PRO A 66 9.90 22.06 -21.45
CA PRO A 66 8.54 21.94 -20.95
C PRO A 66 7.71 23.12 -21.44
N LYS A 67 6.53 22.85 -22.03
CA LYS A 67 5.67 23.89 -22.56
C LYS A 67 5.11 24.71 -21.40
N LYS A 68 5.50 25.99 -21.30
CA LYS A 68 4.87 26.92 -20.36
C LYS A 68 3.55 27.36 -20.97
N LEU A 69 2.44 26.79 -20.50
CA LEU A 69 1.10 27.26 -20.84
C LEU A 69 1.03 28.78 -20.66
N THR A 70 0.62 29.50 -21.70
CA THR A 70 0.45 30.95 -21.61
C THR A 70 -0.66 31.30 -20.62
N SER A 71 -0.60 32.49 -20.01
CA SER A 71 -1.61 32.90 -19.00
C SER A 71 -3.05 32.82 -19.55
N ASP A 72 -3.23 33.08 -20.84
CA ASP A 72 -4.54 33.03 -21.49
C ASP A 72 -5.04 31.60 -21.75
N GLU A 73 -4.16 30.67 -22.12
CA GLU A 73 -4.49 29.25 -22.22
C GLU A 73 -4.84 28.67 -20.84
N GLN A 74 -4.09 29.03 -19.80
CA GLN A 74 -4.41 28.62 -18.42
C GLN A 74 -5.77 29.15 -17.97
N LYS A 75 -6.14 30.38 -18.36
CA LYS A 75 -7.46 30.94 -18.07
C LYS A 75 -8.57 30.19 -18.81
N LYS A 76 -8.39 29.94 -20.12
CA LYS A 76 -9.36 29.16 -20.92
C LYS A 76 -9.54 27.76 -20.34
N GLN A 77 -8.44 27.08 -20.00
CA GLN A 77 -8.49 25.75 -19.41
C GLN A 77 -9.21 25.77 -18.07
N LYS A 78 -8.90 26.73 -17.17
CA LYS A 78 -9.64 26.90 -15.92
C LYS A 78 -11.13 27.13 -16.14
N THR A 79 -11.52 27.94 -17.12
CA THR A 79 -12.94 28.18 -17.41
C THR A 79 -13.66 26.93 -17.90
N THR A 80 -13.06 26.13 -18.77
CA THR A 80 -13.65 24.87 -19.23
C THR A 80 -13.77 23.86 -18.08
N ILE A 81 -12.72 23.76 -17.27
CA ILE A 81 -12.68 22.92 -16.06
C ILE A 81 -13.80 23.30 -15.08
N ASP A 82 -14.00 24.60 -14.85
CA ASP A 82 -15.05 25.09 -13.97
C ASP A 82 -16.46 24.81 -14.52
N VAL A 83 -16.65 24.91 -15.84
CA VAL A 83 -17.92 24.57 -16.50
C VAL A 83 -18.22 23.07 -16.35
N ASP A 84 -17.24 22.21 -16.63
CA ASP A 84 -17.40 20.76 -16.52
C ASP A 84 -17.62 20.31 -15.08
N LYS A 85 -16.91 20.92 -14.13
CA LYS A 85 -17.10 20.68 -12.69
C LYS A 85 -18.51 21.07 -12.25
N ARG A 86 -19.01 22.23 -12.66
CA ARG A 86 -20.39 22.66 -12.37
C ARG A 86 -21.42 21.73 -12.99
N ALA A 87 -21.21 21.32 -14.24
CA ALA A 87 -22.11 20.38 -14.90
C ALA A 87 -22.14 19.02 -14.18
N PHE A 88 -20.99 18.54 -13.71
CA PHE A 88 -20.89 17.32 -12.89
C PHE A 88 -21.59 17.47 -11.54
N GLU A 89 -21.33 18.57 -10.83
CA GLU A 89 -21.97 18.86 -9.54
C GLU A 89 -23.49 18.91 -9.67
N ALA A 90 -24.01 19.58 -10.72
CA ALA A 90 -25.45 19.63 -11.00
C ALA A 90 -26.06 18.24 -11.27
N LYS A 91 -25.38 17.38 -12.03
CA LYS A 91 -25.83 16.00 -12.27
C LYS A 91 -25.81 15.18 -10.98
N SER A 92 -24.78 15.35 -10.16
CA SER A 92 -24.65 14.68 -8.86
C SER A 92 -25.76 15.10 -7.89
N THR A 93 -26.04 16.41 -7.79
CA THR A 93 -27.14 16.91 -6.95
C THR A 93 -28.49 16.41 -7.42
N ASN A 94 -28.73 16.37 -8.73
CA ASN A 94 -29.97 15.84 -9.29
C ASN A 94 -30.15 14.35 -8.95
N LEU A 95 -29.08 13.54 -9.07
CA LEU A 95 -29.12 12.13 -8.66
C LEU A 95 -29.39 12.00 -7.14
N GLY A 96 -28.80 12.87 -6.32
CA GLY A 96 -29.03 12.91 -4.88
C GLY A 96 -30.50 13.14 -4.54
N THR A 97 -31.10 14.20 -5.08
CA THR A 97 -32.53 14.52 -4.85
C THR A 97 -33.46 13.42 -5.34
N TYR A 98 -33.07 12.69 -6.39
CA TYR A 98 -33.84 11.56 -6.89
C TYR A 98 -33.80 10.36 -5.93
N LEU A 99 -32.62 10.04 -5.39
CA LEU A 99 -32.49 8.99 -4.38
C LEU A 99 -33.30 9.29 -3.12
N ASP A 100 -33.37 10.57 -2.70
CA ASP A 100 -34.21 10.99 -1.57
C ASP A 100 -35.71 10.72 -1.85
N LYS A 101 -36.20 11.01 -3.07
CA LYS A 101 -37.58 10.69 -3.48
C LYS A 101 -37.86 9.19 -3.50
N LEU A 102 -36.91 8.38 -3.96
CA LEU A 102 -37.06 6.92 -3.94
C LEU A 102 -37.11 6.36 -2.52
N GLU A 103 -36.34 6.95 -1.60
CA GLU A 103 -36.37 6.57 -0.19
C GLU A 103 -37.73 6.90 0.46
N GLU A 104 -38.31 8.06 0.12
CA GLU A 104 -39.66 8.46 0.52
C GLU A 104 -40.73 7.48 -0.01
N GLN A 105 -40.70 7.17 -1.31
CA GLN A 105 -41.61 6.18 -1.92
C GLN A 105 -41.47 4.78 -1.30
N LEU A 106 -40.23 4.37 -0.97
CA LEU A 106 -39.98 3.11 -0.26
C LEU A 106 -40.55 3.16 1.17
N GLY A 107 -40.54 4.33 1.81
CA GLY A 107 -41.19 4.59 3.10
C GLY A 107 -42.70 4.40 3.03
N GLU A 108 -43.36 5.05 2.08
CA GLU A 108 -44.81 4.91 1.84
C GLU A 108 -45.21 3.46 1.55
N LEU A 109 -44.41 2.74 0.75
CA LEU A 109 -44.62 1.32 0.45
C LEU A 109 -44.52 0.44 1.69
N LYS A 110 -43.63 0.76 2.64
CA LYS A 110 -43.53 0.03 3.91
C LYS A 110 -44.76 0.28 4.78
N GLU A 111 -45.30 1.49 4.79
CA GLU A 111 -46.52 1.83 5.52
C GLU A 111 -47.75 1.14 4.91
N LEU A 112 -47.91 1.18 3.58
CA LEU A 112 -48.99 0.46 2.88
C LEU A 112 -48.92 -1.06 3.12
N ALA A 113 -47.73 -1.64 3.09
CA ALA A 113 -47.52 -3.05 3.43
C ALA A 113 -47.86 -3.36 4.91
N ALA A 114 -47.81 -2.36 5.79
CA ALA A 114 -48.25 -2.48 7.18
C ALA A 114 -49.78 -2.33 7.33
N ASP A 115 -50.44 -1.55 6.47
CA ASP A 115 -51.89 -1.26 6.53
C ASP A 115 -52.80 -2.30 5.86
N VAL A 116 -52.32 -3.01 4.83
CA VAL A 116 -53.00 -4.18 4.23
C VAL A 116 -53.26 -5.30 5.27
N LYS A 117 -52.66 -5.18 6.45
CA LYS A 117 -52.67 -6.10 7.60
C LYS A 117 -53.91 -6.00 8.51
N LEU A 118 -54.84 -5.06 8.32
CA LEU A 118 -55.89 -4.77 9.34
C LEU A 118 -57.32 -5.20 9.02
N ARG A 119 -57.64 -5.68 7.81
CA ARG A 119 -59.05 -5.90 7.41
C ARG A 119 -59.59 -7.34 7.45
N SER A 120 -58.83 -8.37 7.82
CA SER A 120 -59.35 -9.74 7.68
C SER A 120 -58.96 -10.82 8.70
N MET A 121 -58.48 -10.53 9.91
CA MET A 121 -58.27 -11.60 10.90
C MET A 121 -58.75 -11.28 12.33
N VAL A 122 -59.25 -12.35 12.95
CA VAL A 122 -60.03 -12.49 14.18
C VAL A 122 -59.39 -11.82 15.42
N PRO A 123 -60.18 -11.24 16.36
CA PRO A 123 -59.68 -10.44 17.49
C PRO A 123 -58.66 -11.13 18.43
N GLU A 124 -58.68 -12.46 18.53
CA GLU A 124 -57.79 -13.28 19.37
C GLU A 124 -56.37 -13.39 18.80
N GLU A 125 -56.24 -13.62 17.49
CA GLU A 125 -54.94 -13.65 16.83
C GLU A 125 -54.29 -12.27 16.79
N LEU A 126 -55.10 -11.22 16.73
CA LEU A 126 -54.66 -9.82 16.73
C LEU A 126 -54.01 -9.42 18.08
N LYS A 127 -54.45 -9.99 19.20
CA LYS A 127 -53.77 -9.82 20.50
C LYS A 127 -52.41 -10.52 20.51
N LYS A 128 -52.30 -11.74 19.97
CA LYS A 128 -51.02 -12.46 19.84
C LYS A 128 -50.07 -11.74 18.88
N LEU A 129 -50.58 -11.19 17.78
CA LEU A 129 -49.81 -10.43 16.79
C LEU A 129 -49.31 -9.10 17.34
N LYS A 130 -50.14 -8.35 18.09
CA LYS A 130 -49.70 -7.14 18.80
C LYS A 130 -48.63 -7.44 19.84
N LYS A 131 -48.71 -8.57 20.54
CA LYS A 131 -47.65 -9.01 21.48
C LYS A 131 -46.35 -9.30 20.74
N LEU A 132 -46.41 -10.06 19.65
CA LEU A 132 -45.24 -10.36 18.80
C LEU A 132 -44.66 -9.11 18.13
N GLU A 133 -45.49 -8.13 17.78
CA GLU A 133 -45.04 -6.86 17.19
C GLU A 133 -44.33 -5.97 18.21
N ARG A 134 -44.78 -5.97 19.47
CA ARG A 134 -44.05 -5.34 20.58
C ARG A 134 -42.73 -6.04 20.87
N GLU A 135 -42.73 -7.38 20.93
CA GLU A 135 -41.51 -8.18 21.12
C GLU A 135 -40.52 -7.96 19.96
N LYS A 136 -41.01 -7.88 18.73
CA LYS A 136 -40.19 -7.54 17.56
C LYS A 136 -39.64 -6.11 17.65
N GLY A 137 -40.48 -5.12 18.00
CA GLY A 137 -40.02 -3.73 18.17
C GLY A 137 -38.93 -3.59 19.23
N ALA A 138 -39.07 -4.31 20.35
CA ALA A 138 -38.02 -4.38 21.37
C ALA A 138 -36.73 -5.02 20.83
N ALA A 139 -36.84 -6.15 20.10
CA ALA A 139 -35.69 -6.80 19.47
C ALA A 139 -35.01 -5.91 18.42
N ASP A 140 -35.79 -5.17 17.62
CA ASP A 140 -35.27 -4.24 16.61
C ASP A 140 -34.52 -3.07 17.29
N GLN A 141 -35.03 -2.54 18.41
CA GLN A 141 -34.33 -1.53 19.22
C GLN A 141 -33.02 -2.07 19.83
N GLU A 142 -33.03 -3.30 20.34
CA GLU A 142 -31.80 -3.95 20.82
C GLU A 142 -30.77 -4.14 19.69
N LEU A 143 -31.22 -4.55 18.50
CA LEU A 143 -30.37 -4.69 17.31
C LEU A 143 -29.76 -3.34 16.90
N ILE A 144 -30.53 -2.25 16.93
CA ILE A 144 -30.02 -0.89 16.68
C ILE A 144 -28.95 -0.53 17.72
N GLY A 145 -29.21 -0.79 19.01
CA GLY A 145 -28.25 -0.54 20.08
C GLY A 145 -26.96 -1.36 19.96
N VAL A 146 -27.05 -2.64 19.57
CA VAL A 146 -25.87 -3.48 19.27
C VAL A 146 -25.10 -2.92 18.08
N ARG A 147 -25.79 -2.52 17.00
CA ARG A 147 -25.16 -1.95 15.81
C ARG A 147 -24.43 -0.64 16.11
N GLN A 148 -25.05 0.26 16.88
CA GLN A 148 -24.41 1.51 17.31
C GLN A 148 -23.15 1.25 18.14
N ARG A 149 -23.19 0.28 19.07
CA ARG A 149 -22.00 -0.13 19.84
C ARG A 149 -20.89 -0.70 18.95
N LEU A 150 -21.24 -1.50 17.94
CA LEU A 150 -20.27 -2.04 16.97
C LEU A 150 -19.66 -0.93 16.11
N VAL A 151 -20.47 0.01 15.60
CA VAL A 151 -19.98 1.17 14.84
C VAL A 151 -19.05 2.03 15.69
N GLY A 152 -19.38 2.25 16.96
CA GLY A 152 -18.51 2.94 17.91
C GLY A 152 -17.17 2.23 18.12
N ARG A 153 -17.19 0.89 18.31
CA ARG A 153 -15.97 0.08 18.40
C ARG A 153 -15.14 0.13 17.12
N LEU A 154 -15.77 0.11 15.95
CA LEU A 154 -15.09 0.24 14.66
C LEU A 154 -14.42 1.61 14.52
N HIS A 155 -15.04 2.70 14.97
CA HIS A 155 -14.43 4.03 14.96
C HIS A 155 -13.21 4.13 15.90
N VAL A 156 -13.28 3.51 17.08
CA VAL A 156 -12.13 3.44 18.00
C VAL A 156 -10.99 2.64 17.35
N LEU A 157 -11.29 1.50 16.74
CA LEU A 157 -10.30 0.71 16.00
C LEU A 157 -9.69 1.48 14.82
N ASP A 158 -10.50 2.19 14.03
CA ASP A 158 -10.01 3.02 12.91
C ASP A 158 -9.06 4.12 13.40
N ARG A 159 -9.41 4.78 14.52
CA ARG A 159 -8.55 5.79 15.14
C ARG A 159 -7.21 5.19 15.62
N HIS A 160 -7.25 4.01 16.23
CA HIS A 160 -6.04 3.30 16.65
C HIS A 160 -5.18 2.90 15.44
N LEU A 161 -5.78 2.33 14.40
CA LEU A 161 -5.08 1.96 13.16
C LEU A 161 -4.41 3.16 12.50
N ARG A 162 -5.09 4.32 12.43
CA ARG A 162 -4.47 5.56 11.94
C ARG A 162 -3.32 6.02 12.82
N GLY A 163 -3.50 6.00 14.14
CA GLY A 163 -2.44 6.36 15.08
C GLY A 163 -1.20 5.46 14.97
N ASP A 164 -1.40 4.15 14.81
CA ASP A 164 -0.32 3.19 14.60
C ASP A 164 0.35 3.38 13.23
N GLN A 165 -0.43 3.68 12.19
CA GLN A 165 0.10 4.00 10.86
C GLN A 165 0.98 5.25 10.88
N ASP A 166 0.57 6.30 11.60
CA ASP A 166 1.36 7.53 11.75
C ASP A 166 2.65 7.25 12.53
N ARG A 167 2.60 6.42 13.57
CA ARG A 167 3.80 5.99 14.33
C ARG A 167 4.78 5.23 13.45
N ILE A 168 4.27 4.25 12.68
CA ILE A 168 5.09 3.46 11.75
C ILE A 168 5.74 4.35 10.70
N GLN A 169 5.00 5.31 10.14
CA GLN A 169 5.56 6.26 9.17
C GLN A 169 6.68 7.11 9.77
N LYS A 170 6.52 7.62 11.00
CA LYS A 170 7.59 8.36 11.70
C LYS A 170 8.82 7.52 11.92
N THR A 171 8.67 6.31 12.47
CA THR A 171 9.81 5.40 12.68
C THR A 171 10.50 5.00 11.38
N PHE A 172 9.74 4.88 10.28
CA PHE A 172 10.31 4.55 8.97
C PHE A 172 11.15 5.71 8.42
N VAL A 173 10.69 6.95 8.58
CA VAL A 173 11.47 8.14 8.19
C VAL A 173 12.75 8.26 9.01
N GLU A 174 12.69 8.05 10.32
CA GLU A 174 13.86 8.04 11.21
C GLU A 174 14.87 6.95 10.82
N LEU A 175 14.39 5.75 10.48
CA LEU A 175 15.25 4.66 10.00
C LEU A 175 15.89 4.98 8.65
N LEU A 176 15.16 5.60 7.72
CA LEU A 176 15.73 6.03 6.44
C LEU A 176 16.85 7.05 6.65
N GLU A 177 16.64 8.02 7.55
CA GLU A 177 17.67 9.01 7.91
C GLU A 177 18.91 8.36 8.54
N GLN A 178 18.72 7.35 9.40
CA GLN A 178 19.83 6.57 9.95
C GLN A 178 20.59 5.80 8.86
N VAL A 179 19.88 5.17 7.92
CA VAL A 179 20.49 4.45 6.79
C VAL A 179 21.32 5.40 5.94
N THR A 180 20.77 6.56 5.55
CA THR A 180 21.52 7.55 4.76
C THR A 180 22.76 8.05 5.50
N ASN A 181 22.64 8.33 6.81
CA ASN A 181 23.80 8.73 7.62
C ASN A 181 24.86 7.63 7.69
N THR A 182 24.46 6.35 7.79
CA THR A 182 25.42 5.24 7.78
C THR A 182 26.07 5.04 6.41
N GLU A 183 25.34 5.23 5.31
CA GLU A 183 25.89 5.19 3.94
C GLU A 183 26.93 6.29 3.74
N ASP A 184 26.67 7.50 4.24
CA ASP A 184 27.63 8.61 4.21
C ASP A 184 28.90 8.31 5.01
N ILE A 185 28.77 7.67 6.18
CA ILE A 185 29.92 7.22 6.97
C ILE A 185 30.71 6.12 6.24
N ILE A 186 30.02 5.15 5.62
CA ILE A 186 30.67 4.07 4.86
C ILE A 186 31.43 4.64 3.66
N THR A 187 30.82 5.57 2.91
CA THR A 187 31.48 6.20 1.75
C THR A 187 32.69 7.04 2.17
N LEU A 188 32.60 7.75 3.30
CA LEU A 188 33.75 8.47 3.87
C LEU A 188 34.88 7.50 4.26
N ASN A 189 34.56 6.42 4.97
CA ASN A 189 35.53 5.40 5.39
C ASN A 189 36.16 4.69 4.18
N HIS A 190 35.38 4.42 3.14
CA HIS A 190 35.88 3.83 1.90
C HIS A 190 36.94 4.74 1.25
N ARG A 191 36.64 6.05 1.10
CA ARG A 191 37.60 7.04 0.60
C ARG A 191 38.87 7.14 1.46
N GLN A 192 38.74 7.02 2.79
CA GLN A 192 39.89 7.00 3.69
C GLN A 192 40.74 5.73 3.50
N SER A 193 40.09 4.57 3.34
CA SER A 193 40.76 3.30 3.07
C SER A 193 41.52 3.33 1.74
N GLU A 194 40.94 3.87 0.67
CA GLU A 194 41.62 4.07 -0.61
C GLU A 194 42.88 4.93 -0.46
N ARG A 195 42.79 6.05 0.28
CA ARG A 195 43.96 6.92 0.57
C ARG A 195 45.04 6.20 1.37
N LEU A 196 44.65 5.37 2.35
CA LEU A 196 45.60 4.57 3.12
C LEU A 196 46.27 3.51 2.25
N GLN A 197 45.52 2.85 1.37
CA GLN A 197 46.06 1.87 0.42
C GLN A 197 47.05 2.51 -0.56
N GLU A 198 46.75 3.70 -1.09
CA GLU A 198 47.69 4.47 -1.90
C GLU A 198 48.98 4.81 -1.13
N ASN A 199 48.85 5.22 0.13
CA ASN A 199 49.99 5.52 0.99
C ASN A 199 50.81 4.27 1.33
N GLU A 200 50.17 3.14 1.60
CA GLU A 200 50.82 1.85 1.81
C GLU A 200 51.60 1.43 0.57
N GLN A 201 51.01 1.55 -0.63
CA GLN A 201 51.72 1.27 -1.89
C GLN A 201 52.93 2.20 -2.08
N LYS A 202 52.82 3.49 -1.72
CA LYS A 202 53.96 4.43 -1.73
C LYS A 202 55.04 4.00 -0.73
N LEU A 203 54.66 3.60 0.49
CA LEU A 203 55.58 3.10 1.52
C LEU A 203 56.25 1.79 1.12
N LEU A 204 55.54 0.84 0.51
CA LEU A 204 56.11 -0.40 -0.04
C LEU A 204 57.13 -0.10 -1.15
N LYS A 205 56.84 0.86 -2.05
CA LYS A 205 57.80 1.35 -3.05
C LYS A 205 59.04 1.99 -2.41
N LEU A 206 58.89 2.69 -1.28
CA LEU A 206 60.01 3.25 -0.53
C LEU A 206 60.79 2.16 0.22
N MET A 207 60.12 1.20 0.86
CA MET A 207 60.76 0.08 1.57
C MET A 207 61.55 -0.80 0.61
N THR A 208 61.02 -1.11 -0.57
CA THR A 208 61.76 -1.86 -1.60
C THR A 208 62.99 -1.10 -2.09
N LYS A 209 62.93 0.24 -2.21
CA LYS A 209 64.12 1.07 -2.48
C LYS A 209 65.13 1.01 -1.34
N VAL A 210 64.67 1.14 -0.08
CA VAL A 210 65.53 1.09 1.11
C VAL A 210 66.14 -0.29 1.28
N SER A 211 65.37 -1.38 1.09
CA SER A 211 65.89 -2.74 1.10
C SER A 211 66.90 -2.93 -0.02
N GLY A 212 66.64 -2.45 -1.23
CA GLY A 212 67.62 -2.49 -2.32
C GLY A 212 68.92 -1.73 -2.00
N LEU A 213 68.83 -0.60 -1.28
CA LEU A 213 70.02 0.11 -0.77
C LEU A 213 70.71 -0.66 0.36
N ALA A 214 69.94 -1.25 1.27
CA ALA A 214 70.43 -2.09 2.36
C ALA A 214 71.12 -3.33 1.80
N ASP A 215 70.55 -4.03 0.83
CA ASP A 215 71.11 -5.19 0.13
C ASP A 215 72.37 -4.82 -0.63
N LYS A 216 72.44 -3.65 -1.29
CA LYS A 216 73.69 -3.13 -1.86
C LYS A 216 74.76 -2.91 -0.79
N ARG A 217 74.36 -2.40 0.38
CA ARG A 217 75.25 -2.14 1.51
C ARG A 217 75.64 -3.43 2.23
N ILE A 218 74.74 -4.39 2.35
CA ILE A 218 74.94 -5.75 2.88
C ILE A 218 75.82 -6.52 1.92
N ALA A 219 75.66 -6.45 0.60
CA ALA A 219 76.58 -7.04 -0.36
C ALA A 219 77.99 -6.43 -0.25
N LYS A 220 78.08 -5.11 -0.03
CA LYS A 220 79.35 -4.41 0.25
C LYS A 220 79.96 -4.84 1.60
N ILE A 221 79.12 -5.10 2.61
CA ILE A 221 79.54 -5.60 3.92
C ILE A 221 79.84 -7.10 3.89
N MET A 222 79.11 -7.94 3.15
CA MET A 222 79.29 -9.38 2.98
C MET A 222 80.53 -9.67 2.14
N ARG A 223 80.89 -8.81 1.17
CA ARG A 223 82.25 -8.79 0.60
C ARG A 223 83.33 -8.49 1.65
N LYS A 224 83.01 -7.79 2.74
CA LYS A 224 83.88 -7.60 3.91
C LYS A 224 83.73 -8.69 5.00
N LYS A 225 82.57 -9.37 5.10
CA LYS A 225 82.16 -10.29 6.18
C LYS A 225 82.15 -11.77 5.77
N GLY A 226 82.35 -12.11 4.50
CA GLY A 226 82.74 -13.47 4.06
C GLY A 226 84.02 -13.96 4.76
N MET A 227 84.73 -13.06 5.44
CA MET A 227 85.81 -13.36 6.37
C MET A 227 85.38 -13.72 7.81
N LEU A 228 84.09 -13.69 8.20
CA LEU A 228 83.68 -13.72 9.62
C LEU A 228 82.54 -14.70 10.02
N VAL A 229 81.79 -15.34 9.11
CA VAL A 229 80.53 -16.07 9.45
C VAL A 229 80.64 -17.61 9.33
N GLY A 230 81.74 -18.17 9.84
CA GLY A 230 81.77 -19.59 10.25
C GLY A 230 81.10 -19.86 11.61
N ARG A 231 80.73 -18.82 12.37
CA ARG A 231 80.45 -18.93 13.82
C ARG A 231 78.99 -18.88 14.28
N SER A 232 78.00 -18.70 13.40
CA SER A 232 76.60 -18.45 13.81
C SER A 232 75.64 -19.64 13.57
N LYS A 233 76.12 -20.74 12.98
CA LYS A 233 75.31 -21.92 12.65
C LYS A 233 74.78 -22.69 13.88
N GLU A 234 75.32 -22.41 15.07
CA GLU A 234 75.03 -23.12 16.32
C GLU A 234 73.76 -22.62 17.05
N GLN A 235 73.32 -21.38 16.85
CA GLN A 235 72.20 -20.81 17.62
C GLN A 235 70.81 -21.24 17.14
N ALA A 236 70.67 -21.74 15.92
CA ALA A 236 69.38 -22.10 15.32
C ALA A 236 68.74 -23.38 15.92
N GLN A 237 69.53 -24.27 16.52
CA GLN A 237 69.01 -25.53 17.08
C GLN A 237 68.26 -25.37 18.41
N ALA A 238 68.38 -24.23 19.10
CA ALA A 238 67.77 -24.01 20.42
C ALA A 238 66.28 -23.63 20.38
N LEU A 239 65.80 -23.02 19.29
CA LEU A 239 64.45 -22.42 19.22
C LEU A 239 63.34 -23.43 18.88
N LEU A 240 63.68 -24.56 18.24
CA LEU A 240 62.72 -25.60 17.85
C LEU A 240 62.06 -26.32 19.04
N LYS A 241 62.69 -26.32 20.23
CA LYS A 241 62.17 -27.00 21.43
C LYS A 241 61.01 -26.28 22.12
N ARG A 242 60.73 -25.01 21.79
CA ARG A 242 59.73 -24.17 22.51
C ARG A 242 58.35 -24.19 21.86
N VAL A 243 58.26 -24.63 20.60
CA VAL A 243 57.02 -24.66 19.81
C VAL A 243 56.10 -25.85 20.15
N THR A 244 56.66 -26.92 20.74
CA THR A 244 55.90 -28.15 21.05
C THR A 244 55.08 -28.08 22.34
N ALA A 245 55.38 -27.15 23.26
CA ALA A 245 54.68 -27.02 24.55
C ALA A 245 53.31 -26.31 24.45
N LEU A 246 53.16 -25.36 23.52
CA LEU A 246 51.96 -24.52 23.39
C LEU A 246 50.74 -25.21 22.74
N ARG A 247 50.92 -26.39 22.13
CA ARG A 247 49.83 -27.14 21.47
C ARG A 247 48.98 -27.97 22.44
N GLN A 248 49.40 -28.11 23.70
CA GLN A 248 48.78 -29.01 24.68
C GLN A 248 47.71 -28.33 25.55
N GLU A 249 47.79 -27.00 25.77
CA GLU A 249 46.80 -26.23 26.53
C GLU A 249 45.47 -26.03 25.75
N LEU A 250 45.53 -25.91 24.43
CA LEU A 250 44.37 -25.63 23.55
C LEU A 250 43.32 -26.76 23.46
N ARG A 251 43.58 -27.93 24.05
CA ARG A 251 42.65 -29.08 24.05
C ARG A 251 41.74 -29.13 25.27
N GLN A 252 42.02 -28.38 26.34
CA GLN A 252 41.24 -28.43 27.59
C GLN A 252 40.01 -27.49 27.54
N ASP A 253 40.10 -26.36 26.85
CA ASP A 253 39.02 -25.35 26.78
C ASP A 253 37.82 -25.77 25.90
N ARG A 254 37.97 -26.79 25.05
CA ARG A 254 36.88 -27.27 24.17
C ARG A 254 35.85 -28.17 24.88
N ALA A 255 36.21 -28.75 26.02
CA ALA A 255 35.35 -29.70 26.75
C ALA A 255 34.30 -29.02 27.65
N GLU A 256 34.48 -27.75 27.99
CA GLU A 256 33.57 -27.00 28.89
C GLU A 256 32.35 -26.41 28.15
N PHE A 257 32.50 -26.16 26.84
CA PHE A 257 31.47 -25.55 25.98
C PHE A 257 30.30 -26.50 25.65
N GLU A 258 30.56 -27.81 25.53
CA GLU A 258 29.52 -28.81 25.21
C GLU A 258 28.55 -29.07 26.37
N ARG A 259 28.92 -28.72 27.62
CA ARG A 259 28.08 -28.95 28.81
C ARG A 259 26.93 -27.93 28.95
N LEU A 260 27.03 -26.76 28.32
CA LEU A 260 26.06 -25.66 28.45
C LEU A 260 24.93 -25.70 27.40
N VAL A 261 25.07 -26.48 26.33
CA VAL A 261 24.07 -26.59 25.25
C VAL A 261 22.95 -27.59 25.60
N GLY A 262 23.18 -28.53 26.53
CA GLY A 262 22.20 -29.55 26.92
C GLY A 262 21.01 -29.06 27.77
N GLN A 263 21.12 -27.92 28.47
CA GLN A 263 20.09 -27.45 29.42
C GLN A 263 18.99 -26.57 28.80
N SER A 264 19.04 -26.29 27.50
CA SER A 264 18.07 -25.42 26.80
C SER A 264 16.91 -26.18 26.13
N VAL A 265 16.99 -27.51 26.01
CA VAL A 265 16.03 -28.32 25.25
C VAL A 265 14.82 -28.76 26.10
N ASP A 266 14.98 -28.89 27.42
CA ASP A 266 13.93 -29.38 28.32
C ASP A 266 12.83 -28.33 28.63
N ASN A 267 13.11 -27.03 28.50
CA ASN A 267 12.12 -25.96 28.76
C ASN A 267 11.15 -25.71 27.59
N GLN A 268 11.33 -26.37 26.45
CA GLN A 268 10.50 -26.16 25.25
C GLN A 268 9.32 -27.16 25.15
N GLN A 269 9.36 -28.27 25.89
CA GLN A 269 8.31 -29.30 25.88
C GLN A 269 7.15 -29.02 26.84
N GLU A 270 7.29 -28.08 27.78
CA GLU A 270 6.26 -27.73 28.77
C GLU A 270 5.18 -26.75 28.26
N VAL A 271 5.43 -26.07 27.12
CA VAL A 271 4.52 -25.07 26.54
C VAL A 271 3.49 -25.68 25.56
N GLU A 272 3.77 -26.83 24.96
CA GLU A 272 2.85 -27.49 24.01
C GLU A 272 1.68 -28.23 24.69
N THR A 273 1.82 -28.62 25.96
CA THR A 273 0.79 -29.37 26.70
C THR A 273 -0.37 -28.48 27.16
N MET A 274 -0.17 -27.17 27.32
CA MET A 274 -1.23 -26.20 27.67
C MET A 274 -2.18 -25.88 26.49
N HIS A 275 -1.74 -26.02 25.24
CA HIS A 275 -2.52 -25.63 24.05
C HIS A 275 -3.61 -26.65 23.66
N ARG A 276 -3.48 -27.92 24.07
CA ARG A 276 -4.47 -28.98 23.74
C ARG A 276 -5.69 -28.99 24.66
N THR A 277 -5.60 -28.40 25.85
CA THR A 277 -6.68 -28.42 26.87
C THR A 277 -7.80 -27.40 26.58
N ILE A 278 -7.55 -26.39 25.74
CA ILE A 278 -8.51 -25.31 25.44
C ILE A 278 -9.44 -25.65 24.26
N LEU A 279 -9.01 -26.48 23.31
CA LEU A 279 -9.83 -26.89 22.15
C LEU A 279 -10.86 -27.98 22.47
N GLY A 280 -10.70 -28.71 23.59
CA GLY A 280 -11.64 -29.76 24.02
C GLY A 280 -12.97 -29.26 24.60
N LYS A 281 -13.07 -27.98 25.01
CA LYS A 281 -14.26 -27.44 25.70
C LYS A 281 -15.22 -26.62 24.82
N LEU A 282 -14.93 -26.45 23.53
CA LEU A 282 -15.78 -25.72 22.57
C LEU A 282 -16.66 -26.62 21.69
N GLY A 283 -16.56 -27.95 21.84
CA GLY A 283 -17.33 -28.93 21.06
C GLY A 283 -18.64 -29.43 21.70
N GLN A 284 -18.91 -29.14 22.98
CA GLN A 284 -20.00 -29.80 23.74
C GLN A 284 -21.33 -29.04 23.84
N HIS A 285 -21.50 -27.89 23.17
CA HIS A 285 -22.76 -27.13 23.22
C HIS A 285 -23.36 -26.75 21.85
N ARG A 286 -23.28 -27.64 20.86
CA ARG A 286 -23.90 -27.43 19.54
C ARG A 286 -24.81 -28.55 19.05
N ALA A 287 -25.39 -29.33 19.95
CA ALA A 287 -26.37 -30.35 19.62
C ALA A 287 -27.60 -30.22 20.54
N LYS A 288 -28.58 -29.42 20.12
CA LYS A 288 -30.03 -29.60 20.38
C LYS A 288 -30.81 -28.50 19.67
N LEU A 289 -31.92 -28.92 19.04
CA LEU A 289 -32.99 -28.15 18.38
C LEU A 289 -32.87 -28.06 16.85
N TYR A 290 -33.58 -28.95 16.14
CA TYR A 290 -34.53 -28.58 15.08
C TYR A 290 -35.46 -29.76 14.78
N GLY A 291 -36.78 -29.49 14.71
CA GLY A 291 -37.75 -30.46 14.22
C GLY A 291 -39.19 -29.98 14.32
N VAL A 292 -39.66 -29.15 13.36
CA VAL A 292 -41.08 -29.04 12.96
C VAL A 292 -41.17 -28.56 11.50
N PRO A 293 -41.99 -29.17 10.62
CA PRO A 293 -42.17 -28.75 9.23
C PRO A 293 -43.32 -27.72 9.08
N PRO A 294 -43.24 -26.70 8.20
CA PRO A 294 -44.35 -25.75 8.01
C PRO A 294 -44.80 -25.66 6.55
N THR A 295 -45.92 -26.28 6.17
CA THR A 295 -46.33 -26.34 4.75
C THR A 295 -47.55 -25.48 4.34
N LYS A 296 -48.07 -24.60 5.21
CA LYS A 296 -48.98 -23.52 4.76
C LYS A 296 -48.56 -22.11 5.19
N LEU A 297 -47.85 -21.98 6.31
CA LEU A 297 -47.18 -20.74 6.74
C LEU A 297 -46.00 -20.36 5.82
N GLN A 298 -45.32 -21.35 5.19
CA GLN A 298 -44.21 -21.10 4.28
C GLN A 298 -44.61 -20.37 3.00
N ARG A 299 -45.84 -20.50 2.49
CA ARG A 299 -46.25 -19.78 1.28
C ARG A 299 -46.53 -18.30 1.58
N PHE A 300 -47.11 -18.00 2.75
CA PHE A 300 -47.30 -16.63 3.23
C PHE A 300 -45.99 -15.97 3.69
N LEU A 301 -45.13 -16.71 4.40
CA LEU A 301 -43.80 -16.25 4.81
C LEU A 301 -42.82 -16.13 3.65
N LYS A 302 -42.90 -16.96 2.60
CA LYS A 302 -42.10 -16.78 1.38
C LYS A 302 -42.52 -15.52 0.62
N GLY A 303 -43.82 -15.23 0.51
CA GLY A 303 -44.29 -13.97 -0.08
C GLY A 303 -43.81 -12.74 0.70
N ARG A 304 -43.92 -12.78 2.04
CA ARG A 304 -43.50 -11.68 2.93
C ARG A 304 -41.98 -11.57 3.08
N SER A 305 -41.24 -12.68 3.06
CA SER A 305 -39.77 -12.65 3.05
C SER A 305 -39.28 -12.11 1.72
N VAL A 306 -39.93 -12.42 0.61
CA VAL A 306 -39.54 -11.88 -0.70
C VAL A 306 -39.77 -10.38 -0.77
N ILE A 307 -40.93 -9.87 -0.32
CA ILE A 307 -41.17 -8.42 -0.25
C ILE A 307 -40.18 -7.77 0.72
N GLY A 308 -40.02 -8.29 1.94
CA GLY A 308 -39.08 -7.76 2.92
C GLY A 308 -37.61 -7.81 2.48
N GLN A 309 -37.18 -8.89 1.83
CA GLN A 309 -35.84 -9.03 1.25
C GLN A 309 -35.65 -8.05 0.10
N MET A 310 -36.65 -7.86 -0.76
CA MET A 310 -36.60 -6.86 -1.83
C MET A 310 -36.55 -5.44 -1.26
N THR A 311 -37.36 -5.10 -0.26
CA THR A 311 -37.33 -3.77 0.39
C THR A 311 -36.00 -3.52 1.11
N SER A 312 -35.44 -4.53 1.80
CA SER A 312 -34.13 -4.43 2.44
C SER A 312 -33.00 -4.33 1.42
N LYS A 313 -33.06 -5.11 0.32
CA LYS A 313 -32.09 -5.07 -0.78
C LYS A 313 -32.10 -3.69 -1.45
N ILE A 314 -33.28 -3.18 -1.83
CA ILE A 314 -33.45 -1.86 -2.44
C ILE A 314 -32.94 -0.76 -1.48
N GLY A 315 -33.28 -0.85 -0.19
CA GLY A 315 -32.77 0.11 0.81
C GLY A 315 -31.25 0.11 0.95
N LEU A 316 -30.62 -1.07 0.93
CA LEU A 316 -29.16 -1.19 0.95
C LEU A 316 -28.52 -0.64 -0.32
N GLU A 317 -29.12 -0.88 -1.49
CA GLU A 317 -28.64 -0.37 -2.77
C GLU A 317 -28.75 1.17 -2.83
N ILE A 318 -29.85 1.77 -2.34
CA ILE A 318 -29.98 3.23 -2.20
C ILE A 318 -28.85 3.81 -1.33
N GLN A 319 -28.59 3.20 -0.17
CA GLN A 319 -27.51 3.64 0.73
C GLN A 319 -26.12 3.53 0.07
N LEU A 320 -25.84 2.42 -0.63
CA LEU A 320 -24.59 2.23 -1.38
C LEU A 320 -24.42 3.26 -2.48
N LEU A 321 -25.48 3.57 -3.24
CA LEU A 321 -25.45 4.60 -4.28
C LEU A 321 -25.21 5.97 -3.67
N ARG A 322 -25.82 6.29 -2.52
CA ARG A 322 -25.63 7.55 -1.80
C ARG A 322 -24.19 7.75 -1.32
N THR A 323 -23.58 6.71 -0.74
CA THR A 323 -22.17 6.75 -0.31
C THR A 323 -21.24 6.93 -1.50
N LYS A 324 -21.49 6.24 -2.62
CA LYS A 324 -20.68 6.42 -3.83
C LYS A 324 -20.85 7.81 -4.45
N LEU A 325 -22.07 8.34 -4.47
CA LEU A 325 -22.35 9.69 -4.94
C LEU A 325 -21.64 10.74 -4.08
N SER A 326 -21.67 10.59 -2.75
CA SER A 326 -21.00 11.54 -1.85
C SER A 326 -19.47 11.47 -1.98
N GLU A 327 -18.91 10.27 -2.19
CA GLU A 327 -17.49 10.09 -2.52
C GLU A 327 -17.13 10.76 -3.86
N LEU A 328 -17.92 10.58 -4.91
CA LEU A 328 -17.69 11.22 -6.21
C LEU A 328 -17.82 12.75 -6.13
N ALA A 329 -18.80 13.26 -5.38
CA ALA A 329 -18.96 14.69 -5.13
C ALA A 329 -17.80 15.28 -4.30
N ALA A 330 -17.27 14.50 -3.33
CA ALA A 330 -16.09 14.91 -2.58
C ALA A 330 -14.85 14.94 -3.47
N ARG A 331 -14.66 13.93 -4.34
CA ARG A 331 -13.57 13.89 -5.32
C ARG A 331 -13.64 15.06 -6.29
N SER A 332 -14.81 15.38 -6.83
CA SER A 332 -14.97 16.49 -7.76
C SER A 332 -14.62 17.84 -7.14
N LYS A 333 -14.89 18.03 -5.84
CA LYS A 333 -14.51 19.25 -5.11
C LYS A 333 -13.01 19.42 -4.97
N ILE A 334 -12.28 18.33 -4.76
CA ILE A 334 -10.82 18.31 -4.54
C ILE A 334 -10.03 18.45 -5.84
N LEU A 335 -10.65 18.17 -7.00
CA LEU A 335 -10.01 18.30 -8.31
C LEU A 335 -9.36 19.66 -8.51
N ARG A 336 -8.06 19.63 -8.83
CA ARG A 336 -7.25 20.78 -9.21
C ARG A 336 -7.07 20.82 -10.73
N PRO A 337 -6.88 22.00 -11.32
CA PRO A 337 -6.57 22.13 -12.74
C PRO A 337 -5.12 21.68 -12.99
N GLU A 338 -4.91 20.37 -13.00
CA GLU A 338 -3.66 19.71 -13.37
C GLU A 338 -3.85 19.01 -14.73
N PRO A 339 -2.76 18.65 -15.44
CA PRO A 339 -2.86 17.96 -16.74
C PRO A 339 -3.65 16.64 -16.68
N SER A 340 -3.72 16.00 -15.51
CA SER A 340 -4.52 14.80 -15.25
C SER A 340 -6.03 15.07 -15.10
N PHE A 341 -6.47 16.33 -15.01
CA PHE A 341 -7.85 16.70 -14.73
C PHE A 341 -8.83 16.11 -15.74
N GLU A 342 -8.53 16.16 -17.04
CA GLU A 342 -9.42 15.62 -18.07
C GLU A 342 -9.62 14.11 -17.91
N GLN A 343 -8.56 13.38 -17.59
CA GLN A 343 -8.64 11.94 -17.34
C GLN A 343 -9.44 11.63 -16.08
N GLU A 344 -9.27 12.41 -15.01
CA GLU A 344 -10.02 12.25 -13.77
C GLU A 344 -11.50 12.61 -13.95
N MET A 345 -11.83 13.68 -14.68
CA MET A 345 -13.21 14.03 -15.02
C MET A 345 -13.87 12.98 -15.90
N LEU A 346 -13.14 12.41 -16.86
CA LEU A 346 -13.63 11.32 -17.70
C LEU A 346 -13.95 10.08 -16.84
N ARG A 347 -13.09 9.76 -15.85
CA ARG A 347 -13.34 8.69 -14.87
C ARG A 347 -14.58 8.98 -14.02
N LEU A 348 -14.68 10.18 -13.44
CA LEU A 348 -15.86 10.58 -12.67
C LEU A 348 -17.15 10.52 -13.49
N THR A 349 -17.10 10.92 -14.75
CA THR A 349 -18.26 10.87 -15.66
C THR A 349 -18.67 9.43 -15.96
N ARG A 350 -17.71 8.52 -16.16
CA ARG A 350 -17.98 7.08 -16.32
C ARG A 350 -18.58 6.47 -15.06
N ASP A 351 -18.04 6.81 -13.89
CA ASP A 351 -18.55 6.32 -12.61
C ASP A 351 -19.98 6.83 -12.36
N LEU A 352 -20.27 8.09 -12.69
CA LEU A 352 -21.61 8.66 -12.62
C LEU A 352 -22.57 7.94 -13.58
N ALA A 353 -22.17 7.67 -14.82
CA ALA A 353 -22.97 6.89 -15.77
C ALA A 353 -23.22 5.44 -15.29
N ALA A 354 -22.28 4.85 -14.55
CA ALA A 354 -22.48 3.54 -13.92
C ALA A 354 -23.49 3.60 -12.76
N LEU A 355 -23.52 4.72 -12.00
CA LEU A 355 -24.55 4.96 -10.99
C LEU A 355 -25.93 5.16 -11.63
N ASP A 356 -26.03 5.88 -12.76
CA ASP A 356 -27.29 6.03 -13.51
C ASP A 356 -27.86 4.66 -13.93
N ARG A 357 -27.03 3.76 -14.46
CA ARG A 357 -27.48 2.40 -14.81
C ARG A 357 -28.00 1.61 -13.62
N LYS A 358 -27.38 1.79 -12.44
CA LYS A 358 -27.84 1.14 -11.21
C LYS A 358 -29.14 1.74 -10.71
N ARG A 359 -29.32 3.05 -10.85
CA ARG A 359 -30.60 3.72 -10.61
C ARG A 359 -31.70 3.12 -11.48
N ASP A 360 -31.48 2.97 -12.79
CA ASP A 360 -32.47 2.40 -13.70
C ASP A 360 -32.87 0.96 -13.33
N ASN A 361 -31.92 0.17 -12.82
CA ASN A 361 -32.22 -1.17 -12.31
C ASN A 361 -33.03 -1.12 -11.01
N LEU A 362 -32.73 -0.16 -10.15
CA LEU A 362 -33.43 0.02 -8.87
C LEU A 362 -34.89 0.47 -9.10
N GLU A 363 -35.13 1.32 -10.09
CA GLU A 363 -36.49 1.68 -10.53
C GLU A 363 -37.29 0.46 -10.98
N LYS A 364 -36.67 -0.45 -11.76
CA LYS A 364 -37.31 -1.70 -12.18
C LYS A 364 -37.62 -2.59 -10.98
N ASP A 365 -36.70 -2.70 -10.02
CA ASP A 365 -36.91 -3.48 -8.79
C ASP A 365 -38.06 -2.90 -7.95
N ILE A 366 -38.18 -1.56 -7.85
CA ILE A 366 -39.31 -0.88 -7.18
C ILE A 366 -40.62 -1.11 -7.93
N ALA A 367 -40.63 -0.94 -9.25
CA ALA A 367 -41.83 -1.18 -10.07
C ALA A 367 -42.31 -2.64 -9.95
N ALA A 368 -41.39 -3.60 -9.92
CA ALA A 368 -41.70 -5.01 -9.66
C ALA A 368 -42.25 -5.25 -8.26
N LEU A 369 -41.77 -4.52 -7.24
CA LEU A 369 -42.31 -4.57 -5.89
C LEU A 369 -43.75 -4.02 -5.85
N VAL A 370 -44.00 -2.88 -6.48
CA VAL A 370 -45.33 -2.25 -6.57
C VAL A 370 -46.33 -3.17 -7.28
N ALA A 371 -45.92 -3.79 -8.39
CA ALA A 371 -46.76 -4.72 -9.14
C ALA A 371 -47.13 -6.00 -8.35
N ARG A 372 -46.35 -6.36 -7.33
CA ARG A 372 -46.64 -7.49 -6.43
C ARG A 372 -47.53 -7.12 -5.24
N LEU A 373 -47.65 -5.83 -4.95
CA LEU A 373 -48.47 -5.30 -3.86
C LEU A 373 -49.88 -4.91 -4.32
N LYS A 374 -50.05 -4.60 -5.60
CA LYS A 374 -51.34 -4.53 -6.29
C LYS A 374 -51.85 -5.93 -6.60
#